data_AF-A0A2N5YX66-F1
#
_entry.id   AF-A0A2N5YX66-F1
#
_cell.length_a   1.000
_cell.length_b   1.000
_cell.length_c   1.000
_cell.angle_alpha   90.00
_cell.angle_beta   90.00
_cell.angle_gamma   90.00
#
_symmetry.space_group_name_H-M   'P 1'
#
loop_
_entity.id
_entity.type
_entity.pdbx_description
1 polymer ?
#
loop_
_entity_poly.entity_id
_entity_poly.type
_entity_poly.pdbx_seq_one_letter_code
_entity_poly.pdbx_strand_id
1 'polypeptide(L)'
;MEKCFVIQPFDNSKFDKRFEDIFKPAIEKSGFEAYRIDKDLSVRIPIDEIEKNIFEAQICFAEITTDNPNVWYELGYAFACDKDVVMVCSDERTGKFPFDIQHRHIITYKTSSKSDFESLEDTITRKINAYISKTKTVKAISSAPIADREGLKSHEIAMLILVIENQM
;
A
#
# COMPACT_ATOMS: atom_id res chain seq x y z
N MET A 1 -12.47 -7.62 8.26
CA MET A 1 -11.42 -7.74 7.23
C MET A 1 -10.45 -6.59 7.48
N GLU A 2 -9.14 -6.77 7.30
CA GLU A 2 -8.20 -5.65 7.45
C GLU A 2 -8.40 -4.67 6.29
N LYS A 3 -8.17 -3.37 6.52
CA LYS A 3 -8.39 -2.32 5.52
C LYS A 3 -7.13 -2.09 4.68
N CYS A 4 -7.34 -1.95 3.37
CA CYS A 4 -6.42 -1.33 2.42
C CYS A 4 -6.96 0.04 2.06
N PHE A 5 -6.29 1.12 2.48
CA PHE A 5 -6.74 2.48 2.17
C PHE A 5 -6.34 2.84 0.73
N VAL A 6 -7.30 3.29 -0.07
CA VAL A 6 -7.10 3.58 -1.49
C VAL A 6 -7.03 5.08 -1.72
N ILE A 7 -5.84 5.51 -2.13
CA ILE A 7 -5.46 6.89 -2.48
C ILE A 7 -5.59 7.03 -3.99
N GLN A 8 -6.57 7.80 -4.46
CA GLN A 8 -6.87 7.90 -5.89
C GLN A 8 -7.54 9.23 -6.25
N PRO A 9 -7.31 9.80 -7.45
CA PRO A 9 -8.13 10.89 -7.95
C PRO A 9 -9.60 10.47 -8.13
N PHE A 10 -10.54 11.33 -7.75
CA PHE A 10 -11.98 11.14 -8.02
C PHE A 10 -12.40 11.97 -9.23
N ASP A 11 -13.03 11.33 -10.21
CA ASP A 11 -13.39 12.01 -11.47
C ASP A 11 -14.78 11.66 -12.00
N ASN A 12 -15.52 10.79 -11.32
CA ASN A 12 -16.79 10.20 -11.78
C ASN A 12 -16.68 9.57 -13.18
N SER A 13 -15.47 9.17 -13.59
CA SER A 13 -15.18 8.72 -14.94
C SER A 13 -14.22 7.54 -14.95
N LYS A 14 -13.03 7.67 -15.55
CA LYS A 14 -12.09 6.58 -15.75
C LYS A 14 -11.47 6.09 -14.44
N PHE A 15 -11.23 6.97 -13.46
CA PHE A 15 -10.63 6.55 -12.19
C PHE A 15 -11.63 5.78 -11.34
N ASP A 16 -12.88 6.26 -11.27
CA ASP A 16 -13.96 5.56 -10.59
C ASP A 16 -14.27 4.19 -11.17
N LYS A 17 -14.35 4.07 -12.50
CA LYS A 17 -14.53 2.76 -13.16
C LYS A 17 -13.35 1.83 -12.90
N ARG A 18 -12.12 2.35 -13.01
CA ARG A 18 -10.90 1.56 -12.77
C ARG A 18 -10.82 1.04 -11.33
N PHE A 19 -11.32 1.80 -10.37
CA PHE A 19 -11.43 1.32 -8.99
C PHE A 19 -12.39 0.14 -8.88
N GLU A 20 -13.64 0.30 -9.31
CA GLU A 20 -14.66 -0.73 -9.16
C GLU A 20 -14.32 -1.99 -9.96
N ASP A 21 -13.80 -1.83 -11.17
CA ASP A 21 -13.60 -2.95 -12.10
C ASP A 21 -12.26 -3.67 -11.88
N ILE A 22 -11.21 -2.97 -11.41
CA ILE A 22 -9.84 -3.50 -11.37
C ILE A 22 -9.23 -3.45 -9.97
N PHE A 23 -9.13 -2.27 -9.36
CA PHE A 23 -8.36 -2.11 -8.11
C PHE A 23 -9.03 -2.78 -6.92
N LYS A 24 -10.33 -2.57 -6.75
CA LYS A 24 -11.11 -3.18 -5.67
C LYS A 24 -11.08 -4.71 -5.75
N PRO A 25 -11.39 -5.36 -6.89
CA PRO A 25 -11.27 -6.80 -7.03
C PRO A 25 -9.86 -7.32 -6.72
N ALA A 26 -8.81 -6.65 -7.20
CA ALA A 26 -7.43 -7.04 -6.92
C ALA A 26 -7.08 -7.01 -5.43
N ILE A 27 -7.50 -5.94 -4.72
CA ILE A 27 -7.29 -5.77 -3.30
C ILE A 27 -8.10 -6.83 -2.51
N GLU A 28 -9.38 -7.01 -2.84
CA GLU A 28 -10.25 -7.98 -2.15
C GLU A 28 -9.78 -9.43 -2.34
N LYS A 29 -9.23 -9.76 -3.50
CA LYS A 29 -8.63 -11.08 -3.78
C LYS A 29 -7.41 -11.38 -2.92
N SER A 30 -6.75 -10.36 -2.37
CA SER A 30 -5.67 -10.50 -1.39
C SER A 30 -6.16 -10.56 0.07
N GLY A 31 -7.46 -10.53 0.30
CA GLY A 31 -8.09 -10.67 1.62
C GLY A 31 -8.25 -9.36 2.40
N PHE A 32 -8.13 -8.20 1.74
CA PHE A 32 -8.35 -6.88 2.34
C PHE A 32 -9.66 -6.25 1.89
N GLU A 33 -10.19 -5.35 2.70
CA GLU A 33 -11.25 -4.43 2.29
C GLU A 33 -10.64 -3.25 1.54
N ALA A 34 -11.06 -3.01 0.30
CA ALA A 34 -10.66 -1.83 -0.46
C ALA A 34 -11.46 -0.60 0.01
N TYR A 35 -10.89 0.18 0.92
CA TYR A 35 -11.55 1.33 1.52
C TYR A 35 -11.24 2.62 0.75
N ARG A 36 -12.28 3.28 0.24
CA ARG A 36 -12.23 4.60 -0.40
C ARG A 36 -13.13 5.58 0.35
N ILE A 37 -12.56 6.72 0.76
CA ILE A 37 -13.24 7.72 1.59
C ILE A 37 -14.49 8.31 0.93
N ASP A 38 -14.50 8.52 -0.39
CA ASP A 38 -15.63 9.12 -1.12
C ASP A 38 -16.88 8.23 -1.17
N LYS A 39 -16.72 6.94 -0.88
CA LYS A 39 -17.81 5.96 -0.82
C LYS A 39 -18.41 5.84 0.58
N ASP A 40 -17.80 6.47 1.58
CA ASP A 40 -18.25 6.41 2.98
C ASP A 40 -19.14 7.62 3.32
N LEU A 41 -20.45 7.37 3.35
CA LEU A 41 -21.46 8.40 3.65
C LEU A 41 -21.42 8.89 5.11
N SER A 42 -20.66 8.23 5.99
CA SER A 42 -20.56 8.61 7.40
C SER A 42 -19.50 9.69 7.68
N VAL A 43 -18.62 9.95 6.71
CA VAL A 43 -17.52 10.92 6.82
C VAL A 43 -18.07 12.33 6.97
N ARG A 44 -17.68 13.01 8.06
CA ARG A 44 -18.10 14.38 8.38
C ARG A 44 -17.01 15.42 8.08
N ILE A 45 -15.78 15.12 8.49
CA ILE A 45 -14.61 15.95 8.24
C ILE A 45 -13.66 15.10 7.38
N PRO A 46 -13.56 15.36 6.07
CA PRO A 46 -12.82 14.47 5.18
C PRO A 46 -11.35 14.29 5.58
N ILE A 47 -10.66 15.37 5.98
CA ILE A 47 -9.22 15.31 6.23
C ILE A 47 -8.85 14.47 7.45
N ASP A 48 -9.52 14.68 8.59
CA ASP A 48 -9.28 13.93 9.83
C ASP A 48 -9.59 12.44 9.65
N GLU A 49 -10.68 12.13 8.92
CA GLU A 49 -11.05 10.75 8.62
C GLU A 49 -10.07 10.10 7.62
N ILE A 50 -9.56 10.84 6.64
CA ILE A 50 -8.52 10.35 5.72
C ILE A 50 -7.26 9.99 6.51
N GLU A 51 -6.74 10.91 7.33
CA GLU A 51 -5.54 10.68 8.11
C GLU A 51 -5.71 9.50 9.07
N LYS A 52 -6.85 9.45 9.77
CA LYS A 52 -7.18 8.34 10.66
C LYS A 52 -7.25 7.02 9.90
N ASN A 53 -7.96 6.94 8.78
CA ASN A 53 -8.12 5.69 8.04
C ASN A 53 -6.81 5.26 7.37
N ILE A 54 -5.94 6.18 6.94
CA ILE A 54 -4.57 5.86 6.50
C ILE A 54 -3.78 5.28 7.68
N PHE A 55 -3.82 5.92 8.84
CA PHE A 55 -3.10 5.48 10.04
C PHE A 55 -3.58 4.10 10.52
N GLU A 56 -4.88 3.82 10.46
CA GLU A 56 -5.47 2.54 10.87
C GLU A 56 -5.35 1.44 9.82
N ALA A 57 -5.17 1.79 8.53
CA ALA A 57 -5.02 0.81 7.47
C ALA A 57 -3.75 -0.03 7.64
N GLN A 58 -3.83 -1.30 7.28
CA GLN A 58 -2.67 -2.17 7.31
C GLN A 58 -1.72 -1.90 6.14
N ILE A 59 -2.29 -1.52 5.00
CA ILE A 59 -1.58 -1.25 3.76
C ILE A 59 -2.32 -0.13 3.01
N CYS A 60 -1.59 0.64 2.22
CA CYS A 60 -2.19 1.61 1.32
C CYS A 60 -2.00 1.20 -0.14
N PHE A 61 -2.92 1.64 -0.99
CA PHE A 61 -2.84 1.50 -2.43
C PHE A 61 -2.96 2.90 -3.04
N ALA A 62 -2.07 3.27 -3.96
CA ALA A 62 -2.06 4.61 -4.55
C ALA A 62 -2.02 4.58 -6.07
N GLU A 63 -2.99 5.27 -6.69
CA GLU A 63 -3.03 5.54 -8.13
C GLU A 63 -2.40 6.92 -8.38
N ILE A 64 -1.25 6.93 -9.05
CA ILE A 64 -0.40 8.12 -9.20
C ILE A 64 -0.20 8.52 -10.66
N THR A 65 -1.19 8.26 -11.53
CA THR A 65 -1.10 8.62 -12.95
C THR A 65 -1.03 10.13 -13.14
N THR A 66 -1.77 10.91 -12.34
CA THR A 66 -1.83 12.38 -12.45
C THR A 66 -1.11 13.05 -11.28
N ASP A 67 -0.69 14.31 -11.47
CA ASP A 67 -0.17 15.14 -10.38
C ASP A 67 -1.30 15.76 -9.57
N ASN A 68 -2.10 14.91 -8.90
CA ASN A 68 -3.17 15.35 -8.03
C ASN A 68 -2.61 15.75 -6.65
N PRO A 69 -2.78 17.01 -6.19
CA PRO A 69 -2.23 17.46 -4.91
C PRO A 69 -2.72 16.68 -3.69
N ASN A 70 -3.99 16.23 -3.70
CA ASN A 70 -4.56 15.46 -2.59
C ASN A 70 -3.95 14.06 -2.52
N VAL A 71 -3.76 13.41 -3.67
CA VAL A 71 -3.07 12.11 -3.75
C VAL A 71 -1.64 12.23 -3.23
N TRP A 72 -0.93 13.32 -3.53
CA TRP A 72 0.41 13.53 -3.00
C TRP A 72 0.45 13.75 -1.50
N TYR A 73 -0.52 14.49 -0.96
CA TYR A 73 -0.67 14.67 0.48
C TYR A 73 -0.89 13.32 1.18
N GLU A 74 -1.88 12.57 0.75
CA GLU A 74 -2.25 11.27 1.32
C GLU A 74 -1.12 10.25 1.21
N LEU A 75 -0.42 10.21 0.07
CA LEU A 75 0.72 9.34 -0.15
C LEU A 75 1.90 9.70 0.77
N GLY A 76 2.18 11.00 0.92
CA GLY A 76 3.20 11.49 1.85
C GLY A 76 2.87 11.13 3.29
N TYR A 77 1.61 11.30 3.71
CA TYR A 77 1.15 10.95 5.04
C TYR A 77 1.20 9.44 5.30
N ALA A 78 0.84 8.60 4.31
CA ALA A 78 0.99 7.15 4.39
C ALA A 78 2.44 6.73 4.61
N PHE A 79 3.39 7.36 3.92
CA PHE A 79 4.82 7.11 4.17
C PHE A 79 5.28 7.60 5.54
N ALA A 80 4.79 8.75 6.02
CA ALA A 80 5.12 9.24 7.36
C ALA A 80 4.58 8.32 8.47
N CYS A 81 3.55 7.52 8.18
CA CYS A 81 2.98 6.52 9.06
C CYS A 81 3.57 5.11 8.86
N ASP A 82 4.71 5.00 8.15
CA ASP A 82 5.41 3.74 7.83
C ASP A 82 4.52 2.68 7.20
N LYS A 83 3.56 3.10 6.36
CA LYS A 83 2.69 2.18 5.63
C LYS A 83 3.43 1.60 4.42
N ASP A 84 3.28 0.29 4.24
CA ASP A 84 3.52 -0.32 2.94
C ASP A 84 2.51 0.27 1.94
N VAL A 85 3.00 0.72 0.78
CA VAL A 85 2.16 1.31 -0.27
C VAL A 85 2.38 0.60 -1.61
N VAL A 86 1.30 0.09 -2.19
CA VAL A 86 1.28 -0.40 -3.57
C VAL A 86 0.95 0.76 -4.50
N MET A 87 1.95 1.26 -5.23
CA MET A 87 1.76 2.35 -6.19
C MET A 87 1.56 1.81 -7.60
N VAL A 88 0.56 2.36 -8.31
CA VAL A 88 0.29 2.09 -9.71
C VAL A 88 0.29 3.39 -10.53
N CYS A 89 0.76 3.30 -11.77
CA CYS A 89 0.75 4.42 -12.70
C CYS A 89 0.44 3.93 -14.12
N SER A 90 -0.50 4.58 -14.78
CA SER A 90 -0.73 4.34 -16.21
C SER A 90 0.45 4.87 -17.02
N ASP A 91 0.74 4.22 -18.13
CA ASP A 91 1.69 4.69 -19.15
C ASP A 91 1.23 5.97 -19.88
N GLU A 92 -0.01 6.41 -19.66
CA GLU A 92 -0.52 7.73 -20.08
C GLU A 92 0.10 8.91 -19.31
N ARG A 93 0.82 8.66 -18.20
CA ARG A 93 1.43 9.73 -17.39
C ARG A 93 2.37 10.58 -18.24
N THR A 94 2.23 11.89 -18.13
CA THR A 94 3.15 12.86 -18.72
C THR A 94 4.07 13.42 -17.65
N GLY A 95 5.33 13.69 -18.02
CA GLY A 95 6.32 14.22 -17.09
C GLY A 95 6.97 13.16 -16.20
N LYS A 96 7.89 13.61 -15.35
CA LYS A 96 8.64 12.76 -14.41
C LYS A 96 7.89 12.64 -13.09
N PHE A 97 8.18 11.59 -12.33
CA PHE A 97 7.74 11.53 -10.93
C PHE A 97 8.51 12.55 -10.08
N PRO A 98 7.92 13.05 -8.98
CA PRO A 98 8.66 13.78 -7.96
C PRO A 98 9.89 12.99 -7.48
N PHE A 99 10.91 13.71 -7.01
CA PHE A 99 12.19 13.12 -6.59
C PHE A 99 12.00 12.02 -5.53
N ASP A 100 11.10 12.24 -4.57
CA ASP A 100 10.82 11.32 -3.46
C ASP A 100 10.05 10.05 -3.87
N ILE A 101 9.52 10.03 -5.11
CA ILE A 101 8.71 8.95 -5.67
C ILE A 101 9.47 8.15 -6.73
N GLN A 102 10.30 8.80 -7.55
CA GLN A 102 10.92 8.20 -8.74
C GLN A 102 11.78 6.94 -8.46
N HIS A 103 12.32 6.80 -7.24
CA HIS A 103 13.16 5.67 -6.84
C HIS A 103 12.38 4.54 -6.17
N ARG A 104 11.06 4.67 -6.03
CA ARG A 104 10.20 3.67 -5.42
C ARG A 104 9.68 2.71 -6.48
N HIS A 105 9.24 1.52 -6.03
CA HIS A 105 8.65 0.54 -6.93
C HIS A 105 7.24 0.97 -7.34
N ILE A 106 7.06 1.26 -8.62
CA ILE A 106 5.78 1.67 -9.22
C ILE A 106 5.36 0.62 -10.25
N ILE A 107 4.16 0.07 -10.09
CA ILE A 107 3.57 -0.83 -11.09
C ILE A 107 3.07 0.03 -12.24
N THR A 108 3.76 -0.04 -13.38
CA THR A 108 3.31 0.65 -14.60
C THR A 108 2.35 -0.24 -15.38
N TYR A 109 1.25 0.30 -15.88
CA TYR A 109 0.25 -0.45 -16.65
C TYR A 109 -0.23 0.30 -17.89
N LYS A 110 -0.73 -0.47 -18.86
CA LYS A 110 -1.31 0.05 -20.10
C LYS A 110 -2.84 -0.01 -20.04
N THR A 111 -3.49 0.79 -20.88
CA THR A 111 -4.96 0.86 -20.98
C THR A 111 -5.48 0.40 -22.33
N SER A 112 -4.60 -0.15 -23.18
CA SER A 112 -4.88 -0.46 -24.59
C SER A 112 -5.79 -1.67 -24.79
N SER A 113 -5.82 -2.61 -23.86
CA SER A 113 -6.57 -3.87 -24.01
C SER A 113 -7.05 -4.43 -22.67
N LYS A 114 -8.03 -5.34 -22.75
CA LYS A 114 -8.53 -6.08 -21.57
C LYS A 114 -7.43 -6.85 -20.84
N SER A 115 -6.52 -7.49 -21.58
CA SER A 115 -5.42 -8.26 -21.01
C SER A 115 -4.43 -7.40 -20.22
N ASP A 116 -4.29 -6.11 -20.55
CA ASP A 116 -3.45 -5.19 -19.78
C ASP A 116 -4.02 -4.99 -18.37
N PHE A 117 -5.34 -4.87 -18.25
CA PHE A 117 -6.03 -4.75 -16.97
C PHE A 117 -6.04 -6.05 -16.17
N GLU A 118 -6.22 -7.20 -16.83
CA GLU A 118 -6.12 -8.52 -16.18
C GLU A 118 -4.72 -8.75 -15.60
N SER A 119 -3.67 -8.36 -16.35
CA SER A 119 -2.29 -8.42 -15.86
C SER A 119 -2.04 -7.46 -14.69
N LEU A 120 -2.64 -6.27 -14.72
CA LEU A 120 -2.57 -5.31 -13.63
C LEU A 120 -3.21 -5.86 -12.36
N GLU A 121 -4.42 -6.42 -12.44
CA GLU A 121 -5.13 -7.02 -11.29
C GLU A 121 -4.28 -8.11 -10.61
N ASP A 122 -3.72 -9.03 -11.41
CA ASP A 122 -2.85 -10.10 -10.91
C ASP A 122 -1.58 -9.54 -10.26
N THR A 123 -0.96 -8.54 -10.88
CA THR A 123 0.26 -7.92 -10.36
C THR A 123 0.01 -7.20 -9.04
N ILE A 124 -1.10 -6.48 -8.90
CA ILE A 124 -1.52 -5.83 -7.66
C ILE A 124 -1.73 -6.88 -6.57
N THR A 125 -2.51 -7.94 -6.87
CA THR A 125 -2.80 -9.01 -5.92
C THR A 125 -1.51 -9.65 -5.40
N ARG A 126 -0.58 -10.02 -6.31
CA ARG A 126 0.71 -10.60 -5.94
C ARG A 126 1.56 -9.64 -5.12
N LYS A 127 1.56 -8.35 -5.46
CA LYS A 127 2.34 -7.34 -4.73
C LYS A 127 1.83 -7.16 -3.31
N ILE A 128 0.52 -7.08 -3.11
CA ILE A 128 -0.09 -6.99 -1.77
C ILE A 128 0.27 -8.22 -0.96
N ASN A 129 0.07 -9.43 -1.52
CA ASN A 129 0.43 -10.68 -0.83
C ASN A 129 1.92 -10.74 -0.43
N ALA A 130 2.83 -10.24 -1.27
CA ALA A 130 4.24 -10.18 -0.96
C ALA A 130 4.56 -9.27 0.25
N TYR A 131 3.88 -8.12 0.37
CA TYR A 131 4.00 -7.26 1.55
C TYR A 131 3.47 -7.94 2.81
N ILE A 132 2.30 -8.59 2.75
CA ILE A 132 1.75 -9.35 3.88
C ILE A 132 2.73 -10.43 4.36
N SER A 133 3.28 -11.21 3.44
CA SER A 133 4.21 -12.30 3.76
C SER A 133 5.46 -11.75 4.45
N LYS A 134 6.02 -10.63 3.97
CA LYS A 134 7.16 -9.97 4.62
C LYS A 134 6.82 -9.56 6.05
N THR A 135 5.70 -8.88 6.27
CA THR A 135 5.26 -8.44 7.60
C THR A 135 5.01 -9.60 8.56
N LYS A 136 4.41 -10.70 8.08
CA LYS A 136 4.21 -11.92 8.88
C LYS A 136 5.53 -12.56 9.28
N THR A 137 6.49 -12.65 8.37
CA THR A 137 7.83 -13.20 8.66
C THR A 137 8.54 -12.39 9.74
N VAL A 138 8.53 -11.06 9.64
CA VAL A 138 9.15 -10.17 10.64
C VAL A 138 8.51 -10.35 12.01
N LYS A 139 7.18 -10.32 12.08
CA LYS A 139 6.44 -10.51 13.33
C LYS A 139 6.66 -11.89 13.95
N ALA A 140 6.78 -12.93 13.12
CA ALA A 140 7.09 -14.28 13.58
C ALA A 140 8.51 -14.38 14.16
N ILE A 141 9.48 -13.66 13.56
CA ILE A 141 10.86 -13.61 14.08
C ILE A 141 10.90 -12.85 15.42
N SER A 142 10.21 -11.72 15.54
CA SER A 142 10.25 -10.91 16.77
C SER A 142 9.49 -11.53 17.94
N SER A 143 8.46 -12.34 17.67
CA SER A 143 7.70 -13.06 18.70
C SER A 143 8.18 -14.49 18.99
N ALA A 144 9.18 -14.99 18.25
CA ALA A 144 9.76 -16.31 18.50
C ALA A 144 10.44 -16.33 19.89
N PRO A 145 10.25 -17.39 20.70
CA PRO A 145 10.95 -17.52 21.97
C PRO A 145 12.47 -17.48 21.74
N ILE A 146 13.17 -16.64 22.50
CA ILE A 146 14.63 -16.62 22.52
C ILE A 146 15.09 -17.90 23.22
N ALA A 147 15.30 -18.96 22.44
CA ALA A 147 15.97 -20.15 22.94
C ALA A 147 17.47 -19.86 22.99
N ASP A 148 18.11 -20.10 24.13
CA ASP A 148 19.57 -20.12 24.22
C ASP A 148 20.08 -21.21 23.27
N ARG A 149 20.69 -20.79 22.16
CA ARG A 149 21.45 -21.67 21.27
C ARG A 149 22.91 -21.45 21.60
N GLU A 150 23.68 -22.53 21.77
CA GLU A 150 25.12 -22.47 22.00
C GLU A 150 25.76 -21.55 20.95
N GLY A 151 26.19 -20.36 21.38
CA GLY A 151 26.81 -19.35 20.51
C GLY A 151 26.40 -17.91 20.78
N LEU A 152 25.17 -17.64 21.23
CA LEU A 152 24.71 -16.27 21.53
C LEU A 152 23.86 -16.26 22.82
N LYS A 153 24.17 -15.33 23.73
CA LYS A 153 23.39 -15.11 24.94
C LYS A 153 22.06 -14.43 24.59
N SER A 154 21.05 -14.59 25.44
CA SER A 154 19.71 -14.08 25.18
C SER A 154 19.65 -12.55 24.96
N HIS A 155 20.53 -11.77 25.61
CA HIS A 155 20.62 -10.32 25.39
C HIS A 155 21.31 -9.93 24.06
N GLU A 156 22.21 -10.76 23.54
CA GLU A 156 22.84 -10.56 22.23
C GLU A 156 21.84 -10.83 21.11
N ILE A 157 21.00 -11.86 21.28
CA ILE A 157 19.87 -12.14 20.39
C ILE A 157 18.84 -11.01 20.44
N ALA A 158 18.50 -10.52 21.64
CA ALA A 158 17.60 -9.37 21.79
C ALA A 158 18.15 -8.11 21.11
N MET A 159 19.45 -7.85 21.22
CA MET A 159 20.11 -6.74 20.53
C MET A 159 20.04 -6.89 19.00
N LEU A 160 20.25 -8.10 18.47
CA LEU A 160 20.14 -8.36 17.03
C LEU A 160 18.71 -8.18 16.52
N ILE A 161 17.70 -8.64 17.26
CA ILE A 161 16.29 -8.43 16.91
C ILE A 161 15.98 -6.93 16.87
N LEU A 162 16.39 -6.16 17.89
CA LEU A 162 16.19 -4.71 17.93
C LEU A 162 16.89 -3.97 16.78
N VAL A 163 18.11 -4.40 16.41
CA VAL A 163 18.84 -3.81 15.28
C VAL A 163 18.15 -4.13 13.96
N ILE A 164 17.63 -5.36 13.79
CA ILE A 164 16.89 -5.76 12.59
C ILE A 164 15.57 -4.99 12.49
N GLU A 165 14.83 -4.84 13.60
CA GLU A 165 13.57 -4.08 13.62
C GLU A 165 13.78 -2.59 13.30
N ASN A 166 14.88 -1.97 13.76
CA ASN A 166 15.20 -0.56 13.46
C ASN A 166 15.78 -0.32 12.06
N GLN A 167 16.11 -1.37 11.31
CA GLN A 167 16.63 -1.26 9.93
C GLN A 167 15.56 -1.52 8.86
N MET A 168 14.36 -1.93 9.27
CA MET A 168 13.24 -2.25 8.38
C MET A 168 12.26 -1.09 8.26
#